data_AF-A0A3N0IBL6-F1
#
_entry.id   AF-A0A3N0IBL6-F1
#
_cell.length_a   1.000
_cell.length_b   1.000
_cell.length_c   1.000
_cell.angle_alpha   90.00
_cell.angle_beta   90.00
_cell.angle_gamma   90.00
#
_symmetry.space_group_name_H-M   'P 1'
#
loop_
_entity.id
_entity.type
_entity.pdbx_description
1 polymer ?
#
loop_
_entity_poly.entity_id
_entity_poly.type
_entity_poly.pdbx_seq_one_letter_code
_entity_poly.pdbx_strand_id
1 'polypeptide(L)'
;MEKKLREAQTGIAGESCAVDDEVVAAAAAAARRAKATGKHAIAAFDFDGTSIQGNSPVLLVRYLRGDDLLRKRVLAKVGAWGAAYKLRLPQSEAWVRGQVFTAFEGGPKEQVDEYLRDFYDKVIAGQKRFRPKARAAMNALRDAGVEVVIVSATFGPIVRRAQEFEPFDVSLCTEMEVDANGNYTRRVDGECVEGEAKVRAITKWANEKYGVGNWELSCAFGDHHSDIPMLSRAADAFAVTPDSTLSRTARENDWHALDWNCKAEK
;
A
#
# COMPACT_ATOMS: atom_id res chain seq x y z
N MET A 1 12.14 23.75 -27.10
CA MET A 1 11.59 22.54 -26.46
C MET A 1 11.88 22.50 -24.95
N GLU A 2 13.02 23.05 -24.51
CA GLU A 2 13.41 23.12 -23.09
C GLU A 2 12.59 24.10 -22.22
N LYS A 3 11.91 25.09 -22.82
CA LYS A 3 11.07 26.05 -22.07
C LYS A 3 9.76 25.42 -21.58
N LYS A 4 9.20 24.44 -22.31
CA LYS A 4 7.99 23.70 -21.91
C LYS A 4 8.23 22.66 -20.80
N LEU A 5 9.48 22.24 -20.56
CA LEU A 5 9.83 21.37 -19.44
C LEU A 5 9.97 22.15 -18.11
N ARG A 6 10.35 23.43 -18.16
CA ARG A 6 10.45 24.28 -16.95
C ARG A 6 9.10 24.81 -16.46
N GLU A 7 8.11 24.93 -17.34
CA GLU A 7 6.75 25.37 -16.99
C GLU A 7 5.90 24.25 -16.37
N ALA A 8 6.34 22.98 -16.43
CA ALA A 8 5.71 21.87 -15.69
C ALA A 8 6.10 21.84 -14.19
N GLN A 9 7.10 22.63 -13.78
CA GLN A 9 7.58 22.69 -12.38
C GLN A 9 7.08 23.91 -11.59
N THR A 10 6.19 24.74 -12.15
CA THR A 10 5.70 25.97 -11.49
C THR A 10 4.18 26.12 -11.44
N GLY A 11 3.45 25.01 -11.62
CA GLY A 11 1.99 25.02 -11.76
C GLY A 11 1.19 24.23 -10.73
N ILE A 12 1.62 24.13 -9.47
CA ILE A 12 0.76 23.75 -8.32
C ILE A 12 1.26 24.49 -7.08
N ALA A 13 1.00 25.80 -7.00
CA ALA A 13 1.15 26.55 -5.76
C ALA A 13 -0.16 26.39 -4.97
N GLY A 14 -0.13 25.60 -3.88
CA GLY A 14 -1.27 25.53 -2.97
C GLY A 14 -1.51 24.23 -2.20
N GLU A 15 -0.51 23.42 -1.88
CA GLU A 15 -0.57 22.43 -0.77
C GLU A 15 0.88 21.96 -0.54
N SER A 16 1.40 22.08 0.67
CA SER A 16 2.79 21.68 0.93
C SER A 16 2.95 20.17 0.73
N CYS A 17 3.47 19.77 -0.43
CA CYS A 17 3.98 18.43 -0.70
C CYS A 17 5.28 18.14 0.07
N ALA A 18 5.67 19.01 1.02
CA ALA A 18 6.83 18.78 1.84
C ALA A 18 6.61 17.53 2.69
N VAL A 19 7.69 16.76 2.83
CA VAL A 19 7.78 15.67 3.78
C VAL A 19 7.63 16.22 5.20
N ASP A 20 6.92 15.50 6.07
CA ASP A 20 6.76 15.89 7.47
C ASP A 20 8.12 15.84 8.21
N ASP A 21 8.39 16.80 9.09
CA ASP A 21 9.67 16.95 9.77
C ASP A 21 10.05 15.70 10.59
N GLU A 22 9.05 15.04 11.17
CA GLU A 22 9.22 13.79 11.92
C GLU A 22 9.76 12.68 11.03
N VAL A 23 9.34 12.62 9.76
CA VAL A 23 9.83 11.63 8.80
C VAL A 23 11.27 11.93 8.40
N VAL A 24 11.62 13.20 8.19
CA VAL A 24 13.00 13.62 7.91
C VAL A 24 13.92 13.26 9.08
N ALA A 25 13.48 13.54 10.31
CA ALA A 25 14.23 13.21 11.52
C ALA A 25 14.42 11.69 11.67
N ALA A 26 13.39 10.89 11.42
CA ALA A 26 13.47 9.44 11.46
C ALA A 26 14.38 8.88 10.37
N ALA A 27 14.34 9.42 9.14
CA ALA A 27 15.25 9.02 8.06
C ALA A 27 16.72 9.27 8.45
N ALA A 28 17.03 10.45 9.02
CA ALA A 28 18.36 10.76 9.53
C ALA A 28 18.76 9.89 10.73
N ALA A 29 17.82 9.48 11.59
CA ALA A 29 18.07 8.54 12.67
C ALA A 29 18.37 7.12 12.15
N ALA A 30 17.58 6.64 11.18
CA ALA A 30 17.78 5.36 10.52
C ALA A 30 19.16 5.26 9.87
N ALA A 31 19.57 6.28 9.11
CA ALA A 31 20.91 6.33 8.49
C ALA A 31 22.04 6.23 9.53
N ARG A 32 21.90 6.94 10.66
CA ARG A 32 22.87 6.89 11.76
C ARG A 32 22.92 5.51 12.42
N ARG A 33 21.76 4.88 12.67
CA ARG A 33 21.67 3.52 13.24
C ARG A 33 22.26 2.48 12.31
N ALA A 34 21.93 2.52 11.02
CA ALA A 34 22.48 1.65 9.99
C ALA A 34 24.02 1.74 9.96
N LYS A 35 24.57 2.96 9.96
CA LYS A 35 26.03 3.16 10.01
C LYS A 35 26.67 2.63 11.29
N ALA A 36 26.02 2.83 12.44
CA ALA A 36 26.57 2.41 13.73
C ALA A 36 26.52 0.87 13.92
N THR A 37 25.48 0.22 13.42
CA THR A 37 25.25 -1.22 13.61
C THR A 37 25.73 -2.08 12.45
N GLY A 38 25.95 -1.49 11.27
CA GLY A 38 26.21 -2.21 10.03
C GLY A 38 24.99 -2.92 9.44
N LYS A 39 23.79 -2.73 10.03
CA LYS A 39 22.54 -3.36 9.54
C LYS A 39 21.95 -2.56 8.37
N HIS A 40 21.27 -3.28 7.49
CA HIS A 40 20.44 -2.69 6.44
C HIS A 40 19.16 -2.12 7.05
N ALA A 41 18.93 -0.82 6.83
CA ALA A 41 17.71 -0.14 7.27
C ALA A 41 16.58 -0.33 6.26
N ILE A 42 15.41 -0.75 6.74
CA ILE A 42 14.19 -0.92 5.95
C ILE A 42 13.10 0.02 6.49
N ALA A 43 12.36 0.64 5.57
CA ALA A 43 11.11 1.34 5.88
C ALA A 43 9.94 0.63 5.21
N ALA A 44 8.96 0.19 6.00
CA ALA A 44 7.78 -0.50 5.49
C ALA A 44 6.55 0.42 5.43
N PHE A 45 5.83 0.38 4.31
CA PHE A 45 4.63 1.17 4.09
C PHE A 45 3.45 0.25 3.76
N ASP A 46 2.30 0.46 4.41
CA ASP A 46 1.05 -0.04 3.85
C ASP A 46 0.68 0.72 2.56
N PHE A 47 -0.12 0.07 1.72
CA PHE A 47 -0.54 0.61 0.43
C PHE A 47 -1.89 1.34 0.52
N ASP A 48 -2.96 0.61 0.76
CA ASP A 48 -4.33 1.12 0.82
C ASP A 48 -4.49 2.05 2.03
N GLY A 49 -5.13 3.21 1.87
CA GLY A 49 -5.32 4.18 2.97
C GLY A 49 -4.06 4.96 3.36
N THR A 50 -2.89 4.31 3.37
CA THR A 50 -1.58 4.88 3.71
C THR A 50 -0.87 5.51 2.51
N SER A 51 -0.37 4.71 1.56
CA SER A 51 0.37 5.21 0.39
C SER A 51 -0.55 5.81 -0.68
N ILE A 52 -1.74 5.24 -0.83
CA ILE A 52 -2.79 5.75 -1.72
C ILE A 52 -4.00 6.26 -0.92
N GLN A 53 -4.76 7.18 -1.51
CA GLN A 53 -6.04 7.61 -0.98
C GLN A 53 -7.15 6.62 -1.37
N GLY A 54 -7.68 5.95 -0.34
CA GLY A 54 -8.78 4.99 -0.44
C GLY A 54 -8.31 3.53 -0.42
N ASN A 55 -9.27 2.63 -0.53
CA ASN A 55 -9.06 1.18 -0.46
C ASN A 55 -9.17 0.59 -1.87
N SER A 56 -8.09 0.01 -2.39
CA SER A 56 -8.01 -0.50 -3.76
C SER A 56 -8.97 -1.66 -4.06
N PRO A 57 -9.26 -2.63 -3.16
CA PRO A 57 -10.38 -3.57 -3.37
C PRO A 57 -11.71 -2.87 -3.66
N VAL A 58 -12.07 -1.84 -2.88
CA VAL A 58 -13.32 -1.09 -3.08
C VAL A 58 -13.32 -0.34 -4.41
N LEU A 59 -12.18 0.27 -4.78
CA LEU A 59 -12.03 0.98 -6.05
C LEU A 59 -12.10 0.02 -7.24
N LEU A 60 -11.46 -1.14 -7.14
CA LEU A 60 -11.47 -2.19 -8.16
C LEU A 60 -12.87 -2.73 -8.38
N VAL A 61 -13.63 -2.95 -7.31
CA VAL A 61 -15.05 -3.32 -7.39
C VAL A 61 -15.87 -2.29 -8.17
N ARG A 62 -15.58 -0.98 -8.02
CA ARG A 62 -16.26 0.07 -8.78
C ARG A 62 -15.82 0.10 -10.24
N TYR A 63 -14.54 -0.09 -10.50
CA TYR A 63 -13.97 -0.17 -11.85
C TYR A 63 -14.59 -1.33 -12.64
N LEU A 64 -14.70 -2.50 -12.01
CA LEU A 64 -15.31 -3.70 -12.59
C LEU A 64 -16.81 -3.55 -12.93
N ARG A 65 -17.54 -2.57 -12.38
CA ARG A 65 -18.94 -2.33 -12.76
C ARG A 65 -19.08 -1.70 -14.15
N GLY A 66 -18.00 -1.13 -14.68
CA GLY A 66 -17.98 -0.52 -16.01
C GLY A 66 -17.70 -1.50 -17.15
N ASP A 67 -17.24 -2.72 -16.84
CA ASP A 67 -16.82 -3.72 -17.83
C ASP A 67 -17.70 -4.98 -17.79
N ASP A 68 -17.96 -5.56 -18.97
CA ASP A 68 -18.68 -6.83 -19.15
C ASP A 68 -17.88 -8.07 -18.67
N LEU A 69 -16.66 -7.89 -18.16
CA LEU A 69 -15.77 -8.95 -17.67
C LEU A 69 -16.33 -9.68 -16.44
N LEU A 70 -17.24 -9.05 -15.69
CA LEU A 70 -17.82 -9.70 -14.53
C LEU A 70 -18.93 -10.68 -14.93
N ARG A 71 -18.76 -11.97 -14.54
CA ARG A 71 -19.89 -12.90 -14.44
C ARG A 71 -21.01 -12.22 -13.66
N LYS A 72 -22.26 -12.26 -14.17
CA LYS A 72 -23.47 -11.67 -13.53
C LYS A 72 -23.60 -11.98 -12.03
N ARG A 73 -23.08 -13.13 -11.60
CA ARG A 73 -23.04 -13.58 -10.19
C ARG A 73 -22.10 -12.76 -9.30
N VAL A 74 -20.97 -12.30 -9.84
CA VAL A 74 -20.02 -11.43 -9.13
C VAL A 74 -20.60 -10.02 -9.03
N LEU A 75 -21.16 -9.49 -10.13
CA LEU A 75 -21.93 -8.23 -10.13
C LEU A 75 -23.04 -8.24 -9.08
N ALA A 76 -23.79 -9.34 -8.94
CA ALA A 76 -24.85 -9.46 -7.93
C ALA A 76 -24.31 -9.41 -6.50
N LYS A 77 -23.21 -10.11 -6.20
CA LYS A 77 -22.58 -10.09 -4.86
C LYS A 77 -21.93 -8.74 -4.54
N VAL A 78 -21.25 -8.16 -5.52
CA VAL A 78 -20.69 -6.80 -5.48
C VAL A 78 -21.78 -5.74 -5.33
N GLY A 79 -22.94 -5.94 -5.96
CA GLY A 79 -24.11 -5.08 -5.86
C GLY A 79 -24.72 -5.13 -4.46
N ALA A 80 -24.91 -6.33 -3.91
CA ALA A 80 -25.36 -6.53 -2.53
C ALA A 80 -24.38 -5.88 -1.53
N TRP A 81 -23.08 -6.01 -1.76
CA TRP A 81 -22.07 -5.32 -0.98
C TRP A 81 -22.13 -3.80 -1.11
N GLY A 82 -22.22 -3.27 -2.33
CA GLY A 82 -22.32 -1.83 -2.57
C GLY A 82 -23.56 -1.21 -1.91
N ALA A 83 -24.67 -1.96 -1.87
CA ALA A 83 -25.85 -1.60 -1.10
C ALA A 83 -25.55 -1.58 0.40
N ALA A 84 -24.88 -2.62 0.94
CA ALA A 84 -24.49 -2.69 2.34
C ALA A 84 -23.54 -1.55 2.77
N TYR A 85 -22.56 -1.19 1.92
CA TYR A 85 -21.67 -0.06 2.13
C TYR A 85 -22.43 1.28 2.14
N LYS A 86 -23.33 1.50 1.17
CA LYS A 86 -24.20 2.69 1.14
C LYS A 86 -25.11 2.78 2.37
N LEU A 87 -25.53 1.62 2.90
CA LEU A 87 -26.34 1.48 4.11
C LEU A 87 -25.52 1.50 5.41
N ARG A 88 -24.19 1.71 5.36
CA ARG A 88 -23.27 1.73 6.52
C ARG A 88 -23.35 0.46 7.39
N LEU A 89 -23.65 -0.68 6.80
CA LEU A 89 -23.61 -1.96 7.51
C LEU A 89 -22.15 -2.33 7.81
N PRO A 90 -21.85 -3.06 8.92
CA PRO A 90 -20.49 -3.51 9.22
C PRO A 90 -19.98 -4.37 8.07
N GLN A 91 -18.92 -3.93 7.38
CA GLN A 91 -18.30 -4.69 6.30
C GLN A 91 -16.86 -5.01 6.70
N SER A 92 -16.47 -6.27 6.56
CA SER A 92 -15.08 -6.69 6.70
C SER A 92 -14.37 -6.42 5.38
N GLU A 93 -13.30 -5.63 5.40
CA GLU A 93 -12.45 -5.43 4.22
C GLU A 93 -11.90 -6.75 3.70
N ALA A 94 -11.57 -7.68 4.61
CA ALA A 94 -11.17 -9.05 4.27
C ALA A 94 -12.26 -9.82 3.50
N TRP A 95 -13.54 -9.62 3.85
CA TRP A 95 -14.65 -10.23 3.12
C TRP A 95 -14.78 -9.66 1.70
N VAL A 96 -14.66 -8.34 1.52
CA VAL A 96 -14.70 -7.70 0.20
C VAL A 96 -13.57 -8.21 -0.67
N ARG A 97 -12.35 -8.20 -0.12
CA ARG A 97 -11.15 -8.74 -0.78
C ARG A 97 -11.36 -10.19 -1.23
N GLY A 98 -11.90 -11.04 -0.35
CA GLY A 98 -12.26 -12.42 -0.70
C GLY A 98 -13.31 -12.54 -1.81
N GLN A 99 -14.28 -11.62 -1.89
CA GLN A 99 -15.22 -11.60 -3.03
C GLN A 99 -14.56 -11.12 -4.32
N VAL A 100 -13.63 -10.15 -4.27
CA VAL A 100 -12.86 -9.74 -5.44
C VAL A 100 -11.96 -10.89 -5.93
N PHE A 101 -11.36 -11.68 -5.04
CA PHE A 101 -10.63 -12.89 -5.42
C PHE A 101 -11.50 -13.86 -6.21
N THR A 102 -12.78 -14.01 -5.85
CA THR A 102 -13.71 -14.88 -6.61
C THR A 102 -14.11 -14.30 -7.97
N ALA A 103 -13.87 -13.01 -8.23
CA ALA A 103 -14.20 -12.37 -9.50
C ALA A 103 -13.32 -12.84 -10.65
N PHE A 104 -12.06 -13.17 -10.36
CA PHE A 104 -11.03 -13.50 -11.34
C PHE A 104 -10.78 -15.00 -11.50
N GLU A 105 -11.55 -15.82 -10.80
CA GLU A 105 -11.43 -17.28 -10.87
C GLU A 105 -11.65 -17.81 -12.30
N GLY A 106 -10.74 -18.66 -12.74
CA GLY A 106 -10.77 -19.30 -14.05
C GLY A 106 -10.32 -18.38 -15.19
N GLY A 107 -9.94 -17.14 -14.88
CA GLY A 107 -9.29 -16.24 -15.84
C GLY A 107 -7.80 -16.58 -16.01
N PRO A 108 -7.25 -16.52 -17.24
CA PRO A 108 -5.81 -16.65 -17.45
C PRO A 108 -5.05 -15.58 -16.68
N LYS A 109 -3.99 -15.98 -15.97
CA LYS A 109 -3.22 -15.09 -15.10
C LYS A 109 -2.77 -13.83 -15.84
N GLU A 110 -2.22 -13.98 -17.04
CA GLU A 110 -1.66 -12.87 -17.81
C GLU A 110 -2.72 -11.81 -18.12
N GLN A 111 -3.94 -12.24 -18.48
CA GLN A 111 -5.05 -11.34 -18.80
C GLN A 111 -5.57 -10.62 -17.55
N VAL A 112 -5.64 -11.32 -16.42
CA VAL A 112 -6.08 -10.71 -15.16
C VAL A 112 -5.02 -9.74 -14.64
N ASP A 113 -3.73 -10.11 -14.69
CA ASP A 113 -2.62 -9.23 -14.32
C ASP A 113 -2.64 -7.95 -15.16
N GLU A 114 -2.81 -8.06 -16.48
CA GLU A 114 -2.93 -6.91 -17.38
C GLU A 114 -4.13 -6.04 -17.02
N TYR A 115 -5.29 -6.64 -16.75
CA TYR A 115 -6.48 -5.91 -16.30
C TYR A 115 -6.24 -5.15 -14.97
N LEU A 116 -5.53 -5.76 -14.02
CA LEU A 116 -5.20 -5.12 -12.74
C LEU A 116 -4.15 -4.00 -12.90
N ARG A 117 -3.22 -4.12 -13.85
CA ARG A 117 -2.31 -3.04 -14.25
C ARG A 117 -3.09 -1.87 -14.85
N ASP A 118 -4.04 -2.17 -15.73
CA ASP A 118 -4.95 -1.19 -16.34
C ASP A 118 -5.78 -0.44 -15.28
N PHE A 119 -6.28 -1.17 -14.28
CA PHE A 119 -6.97 -0.57 -13.13
C PHE A 119 -6.06 0.41 -12.39
N TYR A 120 -4.80 0.04 -12.13
CA TYR A 120 -3.85 0.96 -11.51
C TYR A 120 -3.68 2.23 -12.36
N ASP A 121 -3.43 2.08 -13.66
CA ASP A 121 -3.17 3.20 -14.57
C ASP A 121 -4.36 4.15 -14.66
N LYS A 122 -5.58 3.61 -14.79
CA LYS A 122 -6.81 4.41 -14.98
C LYS A 122 -7.35 4.99 -13.68
N VAL A 123 -7.25 4.26 -12.57
CA VAL A 123 -7.92 4.62 -11.31
C VAL A 123 -6.95 5.15 -10.27
N ILE A 124 -5.83 4.47 -10.02
CA ILE A 124 -4.87 4.88 -9.00
C ILE A 124 -4.03 6.04 -9.51
N ALA A 125 -3.31 5.85 -10.62
CA ALA A 125 -2.49 6.89 -11.23
C ALA A 125 -3.35 7.96 -11.90
N GLY A 126 -4.31 7.54 -12.75
CA GLY A 126 -5.16 8.45 -13.53
C GLY A 126 -6.00 9.42 -12.69
N GLN A 127 -6.40 9.02 -11.47
CA GLN A 127 -7.12 9.88 -10.53
C GLN A 127 -6.22 10.46 -9.43
N LYS A 128 -4.88 10.37 -9.60
CA LYS A 128 -3.87 10.92 -8.67
C LYS A 128 -4.07 10.48 -7.22
N ARG A 129 -4.36 9.20 -7.01
CA ARG A 129 -4.63 8.64 -5.68
C ARG A 129 -3.37 8.37 -4.89
N PHE A 130 -2.23 8.16 -5.52
CA PHE A 130 -0.97 8.04 -4.79
C PHE A 130 -0.65 9.35 -4.07
N ARG A 131 -0.50 9.30 -2.75
CA ARG A 131 -0.42 10.50 -1.93
C ARG A 131 0.93 11.21 -2.18
N PRO A 132 0.94 12.53 -2.46
CA PRO A 132 2.17 13.28 -2.60
C PRO A 132 3.08 13.20 -1.37
N LYS A 133 2.50 13.22 -0.15
CA LYS A 133 3.26 13.06 1.09
C LYS A 133 3.88 11.68 1.26
N ALA A 134 3.20 10.60 0.85
CA ALA A 134 3.78 9.26 0.84
C ALA A 134 5.00 9.21 -0.09
N ARG A 135 4.87 9.76 -1.31
CA ARG A 135 5.98 9.88 -2.25
C ARG A 135 7.16 10.68 -1.67
N ALA A 136 6.88 11.80 -1.01
CA ALA A 136 7.91 12.64 -0.39
C ALA A 136 8.63 11.90 0.76
N ALA A 137 7.88 11.21 1.63
CA ALA A 137 8.42 10.39 2.71
C ALA A 137 9.33 9.27 2.19
N MET A 138 8.87 8.53 1.18
CA MET A 138 9.65 7.45 0.57
C MET A 138 10.94 7.96 -0.08
N ASN A 139 10.89 9.10 -0.79
CA ASN A 139 12.10 9.72 -1.33
C ASN A 139 13.09 10.13 -0.23
N ALA A 140 12.62 10.78 0.83
CA ALA A 140 13.50 11.18 1.94
C ALA A 140 14.19 9.99 2.62
N LEU A 141 13.50 8.86 2.75
CA LEU A 141 14.06 7.62 3.28
C LEU A 141 15.11 7.02 2.34
N ARG A 142 14.81 6.97 1.03
CA ARG A 142 15.77 6.47 0.02
C ARG A 142 17.02 7.35 -0.06
N ASP A 143 16.86 8.67 0.00
CA ASP A 143 17.97 9.62 0.05
C ASP A 143 18.86 9.43 1.29
N ALA A 144 18.29 8.92 2.39
CA ALA A 144 19.01 8.56 3.60
C ALA A 144 19.62 7.14 3.56
N GLY A 145 19.48 6.41 2.44
CA GLY A 145 19.98 5.05 2.27
C GLY A 145 19.12 3.96 2.95
N VAL A 146 17.85 4.27 3.25
CA VAL A 146 16.88 3.31 3.79
C VAL A 146 16.14 2.67 2.62
N GLU A 147 16.07 1.34 2.60
CA GLU A 147 15.33 0.61 1.56
C GLU A 147 13.82 0.67 1.84
N VAL A 148 13.05 1.10 0.85
CA VAL A 148 11.60 1.31 1.00
C VAL A 148 10.84 0.11 0.46
N VAL A 149 9.99 -0.45 1.32
CA VAL A 149 9.20 -1.65 1.06
C VAL A 149 7.72 -1.32 1.19
N ILE A 150 6.92 -1.59 0.16
CA ILE A 150 5.47 -1.65 0.29
C ILE A 150 5.08 -3.05 0.74
N VAL A 151 4.27 -3.15 1.78
CA VAL A 151 3.74 -4.42 2.30
C VAL A 151 2.23 -4.33 2.47
N SER A 152 1.48 -5.14 1.71
CA SER A 152 0.03 -4.96 1.65
C SER A 152 -0.77 -6.20 1.31
N ALA A 153 -2.01 -6.24 1.79
CA ALA A 153 -2.97 -7.28 1.47
C ALA A 153 -3.54 -7.15 0.04
N THR A 154 -3.27 -6.04 -0.66
CA THR A 154 -3.65 -5.79 -2.05
C THR A 154 -3.06 -6.84 -3.01
N PHE A 155 -3.69 -6.99 -4.18
CA PHE A 155 -3.20 -7.83 -5.26
C PHE A 155 -1.82 -7.38 -5.77
N GLY A 156 -0.89 -8.33 -5.86
CA GLY A 156 0.46 -8.11 -6.37
C GLY A 156 0.57 -7.32 -7.68
N PRO A 157 -0.19 -7.63 -8.74
CA PRO A 157 -0.10 -6.89 -10.00
C PRO A 157 -0.37 -5.38 -9.90
N ILE A 158 -1.27 -4.96 -9.00
CA ILE A 158 -1.59 -3.54 -8.78
C ILE A 158 -0.38 -2.83 -8.17
N VAL A 159 0.21 -3.43 -7.13
CA VAL A 159 1.34 -2.81 -6.41
C VAL A 159 2.62 -2.87 -7.23
N ARG A 160 2.87 -3.98 -7.95
CA ARG A 160 3.99 -4.06 -8.90
C ARG A 160 3.89 -2.99 -9.98
N ARG A 161 2.68 -2.71 -10.49
CA ARG A 161 2.49 -1.61 -11.43
C ARG A 161 2.81 -0.26 -10.79
N ALA A 162 2.46 -0.06 -9.52
CA ALA A 162 2.85 1.15 -8.77
C ALA A 162 4.37 1.28 -8.63
N GLN A 163 5.08 0.17 -8.41
CA GLN A 163 6.53 0.13 -8.24
C GLN A 163 7.29 0.63 -9.48
N GLU A 164 6.69 0.54 -10.67
CA GLU A 164 7.30 1.05 -11.90
C GLU A 164 7.38 2.58 -11.95
N PHE A 165 6.63 3.30 -11.10
CA PHE A 165 6.50 4.76 -11.14
C PHE A 165 6.78 5.46 -9.80
N GLU A 166 6.57 4.76 -8.69
CA GLU A 166 6.63 5.33 -7.35
C GLU A 166 7.94 4.94 -6.64
N PRO A 167 8.44 5.76 -5.71
CA PRO A 167 9.79 5.64 -5.18
C PRO A 167 9.89 4.58 -4.07
N PHE A 168 9.58 3.32 -4.38
CA PHE A 168 9.81 2.20 -3.48
C PHE A 168 10.52 1.04 -4.18
N ASP A 169 11.32 0.30 -3.43
CA ASP A 169 12.29 -0.64 -3.98
C ASP A 169 11.74 -2.08 -4.02
N VAL A 170 10.77 -2.42 -3.16
CA VAL A 170 10.20 -3.77 -3.07
C VAL A 170 8.69 -3.74 -2.81
N SER A 171 7.95 -4.64 -3.47
CA SER A 171 6.54 -4.95 -3.19
C SER A 171 6.40 -6.32 -2.53
N LEU A 172 5.82 -6.38 -1.33
CA LEU A 172 5.45 -7.60 -0.63
C LEU A 172 3.93 -7.66 -0.50
N CYS A 173 3.28 -8.41 -1.39
CA CYS A 173 1.82 -8.35 -1.57
C CYS A 173 1.16 -9.72 -1.56
N THR A 174 -0.17 -9.74 -1.48
CA THR A 174 -0.93 -10.97 -1.63
C THR A 174 -0.86 -11.44 -3.08
N GLU A 175 -0.35 -12.66 -3.29
CA GLU A 175 -0.36 -13.34 -4.58
C GLU A 175 -1.55 -14.30 -4.67
N MET A 176 -2.14 -14.41 -5.85
CA MET A 176 -3.24 -15.34 -6.11
C MET A 176 -2.67 -16.66 -6.64
N GLU A 177 -3.22 -17.77 -6.15
CA GLU A 177 -2.83 -19.11 -6.60
C GLU A 177 -3.27 -19.34 -8.04
N VAL A 178 -2.42 -20.02 -8.81
CA VAL A 178 -2.64 -20.36 -10.21
C VAL A 178 -2.71 -21.87 -10.35
N ASP A 179 -3.67 -22.36 -11.14
CA ASP A 179 -3.77 -23.79 -11.43
C ASP A 179 -2.73 -24.25 -12.47
N ALA A 180 -2.68 -25.56 -12.73
CA ALA A 180 -1.76 -26.14 -13.71
C ALA A 180 -1.96 -25.64 -15.15
N ASN A 181 -3.08 -24.98 -15.44
CA ASN A 181 -3.41 -24.42 -16.75
C ASN A 181 -3.08 -22.92 -16.85
N GLY A 182 -2.47 -22.33 -15.83
CA GLY A 182 -2.14 -20.89 -15.83
C GLY A 182 -3.32 -19.99 -15.46
N ASN A 183 -4.41 -20.52 -14.91
CA ASN A 183 -5.58 -19.71 -14.53
C ASN A 183 -5.62 -19.43 -13.04
N TYR A 184 -6.12 -18.24 -12.67
CA TYR A 184 -6.33 -17.93 -11.27
C TYR A 184 -7.37 -18.83 -10.62
N THR A 185 -7.08 -19.29 -9.41
CA THR A 185 -8.03 -20.00 -8.57
C THR A 185 -8.76 -19.02 -7.64
N ARG A 186 -9.51 -19.55 -6.67
CA ARG A 186 -10.13 -18.73 -5.61
C ARG A 186 -9.22 -18.55 -4.39
N ARG A 187 -8.02 -19.14 -4.40
CA ARG A 187 -7.12 -19.19 -3.24
C ARG A 187 -6.00 -18.17 -3.39
N VAL A 188 -5.51 -17.73 -2.23
CA VAL A 188 -4.25 -16.99 -2.12
C VAL A 188 -3.12 -17.99 -2.19
N ASP A 189 -2.04 -17.65 -2.90
CA ASP A 189 -0.79 -18.39 -2.85
C ASP A 189 -0.07 -18.06 -1.53
N GLY A 190 -0.03 -19.05 -0.62
CA GLY A 190 0.47 -18.86 0.74
C GLY A 190 -0.55 -18.16 1.64
N GLU A 191 -0.21 -16.98 2.15
CA GLU A 191 -0.98 -16.25 3.15
C GLU A 191 -1.28 -14.82 2.69
N CYS A 192 -2.46 -14.31 3.04
CA CYS A 192 -2.81 -12.91 2.81
C CYS A 192 -1.90 -12.00 3.65
N VAL A 193 -1.28 -11.00 3.03
CA VAL A 193 -0.26 -10.14 3.67
C VAL A 193 -0.92 -9.04 4.51
N GLU A 194 -1.55 -9.42 5.62
CA GLU A 194 -2.30 -8.57 6.56
C GLU A 194 -1.92 -8.91 8.01
N GLY A 195 -1.93 -7.93 8.92
CA GLY A 195 -1.62 -8.20 10.33
C GLY A 195 -0.19 -8.72 10.52
N GLU A 196 -0.06 -9.76 11.32
CA GLU A 196 1.20 -10.47 11.55
C GLU A 196 1.83 -11.05 10.27
N ALA A 197 1.04 -11.30 9.21
CA ALA A 197 1.58 -11.78 7.94
C ALA A 197 2.45 -10.71 7.24
N LYS A 198 2.17 -9.41 7.45
CA LYS A 198 3.04 -8.33 6.96
C LYS A 198 4.45 -8.44 7.53
N VAL A 199 4.53 -8.68 8.84
CA VAL A 199 5.81 -8.86 9.54
C VAL A 199 6.53 -10.10 9.06
N ARG A 200 5.83 -11.23 8.90
CA ARG A 200 6.41 -12.46 8.36
C ARG A 200 6.96 -12.25 6.96
N ALA A 201 6.23 -11.53 6.10
CA ALA A 201 6.65 -11.21 4.75
C ALA A 201 7.94 -10.38 4.74
N ILE A 202 7.98 -9.27 5.50
CA ILE A 202 9.19 -8.42 5.64
C ILE A 202 10.35 -9.26 6.17
N THR A 203 10.12 -10.01 7.25
CA THR A 203 11.16 -10.81 7.91
C THR A 203 11.74 -11.86 6.98
N LYS A 204 10.88 -12.59 6.26
CA LYS A 204 11.30 -13.61 5.31
C LYS A 204 12.17 -13.00 4.20
N TRP A 205 11.65 -11.98 3.52
CA TRP A 205 12.35 -11.32 2.42
C TRP A 205 13.68 -10.70 2.87
N ALA A 206 13.70 -10.00 4.00
CA ALA A 206 14.90 -9.34 4.50
C ALA A 206 15.95 -10.34 5.00
N ASN A 207 15.53 -11.46 5.63
CA ASN A 207 16.44 -12.54 6.00
C ASN A 207 17.03 -13.23 4.76
N GLU A 208 16.23 -13.46 3.72
CA GLU A 208 16.71 -14.05 2.46
C GLU A 208 17.71 -13.14 1.75
N LYS A 209 17.48 -11.83 1.77
CA LYS A 209 18.31 -10.84 1.08
C LYS A 209 19.58 -10.46 1.84
N TYR A 210 19.49 -10.24 3.15
CA TYR A 210 20.56 -9.66 3.97
C TYR A 210 21.14 -10.64 4.99
N GLY A 211 20.44 -11.74 5.29
CA GLY A 211 20.77 -12.65 6.37
C GLY A 211 20.12 -12.25 7.70
N VAL A 212 19.88 -13.26 8.54
CA VAL A 212 19.26 -13.08 9.85
C VAL A 212 20.12 -12.18 10.73
N GLY A 213 19.52 -11.11 11.26
CA GLY A 213 20.20 -10.16 12.15
C GLY A 213 20.96 -9.03 11.46
N ASN A 214 21.07 -9.05 10.12
CA ASN A 214 21.79 -8.04 9.33
C ASN A 214 20.90 -6.91 8.80
N TRP A 215 19.66 -6.82 9.27
CA TRP A 215 18.72 -5.77 8.90
C TRP A 215 17.91 -5.31 10.12
N GLU A 216 17.28 -4.15 10.01
CA GLU A 216 16.31 -3.65 10.97
C GLU A 216 15.12 -2.99 10.26
N LEU A 217 13.94 -3.07 10.88
CA LEU A 217 12.80 -2.26 10.48
C LEU A 217 12.95 -0.88 11.13
N SER A 218 13.56 0.06 10.42
CA SER A 218 13.83 1.40 10.95
C SER A 218 12.57 2.25 11.02
N CYS A 219 11.70 2.16 10.01
CA CYS A 219 10.45 2.92 9.97
C CYS A 219 9.27 2.04 9.53
N ALA A 220 8.06 2.32 10.04
CA ALA A 220 6.85 1.72 9.52
C ALA A 220 5.68 2.72 9.45
N PHE A 221 4.87 2.62 8.40
CA PHE A 221 3.74 3.50 8.10
C PHE A 221 2.47 2.67 7.87
N GLY A 222 1.37 3.03 8.52
CA GLY A 222 0.07 2.36 8.37
C GLY A 222 -1.09 3.24 8.84
N ASP A 223 -2.29 2.99 8.35
CA ASP A 223 -3.51 3.75 8.70
C ASP A 223 -4.57 2.91 9.41
N HIS A 224 -4.43 1.59 9.42
CA HIS A 224 -5.44 0.69 9.96
C HIS A 224 -4.90 -0.14 11.13
N HIS A 225 -5.77 -0.56 12.05
CA HIS A 225 -5.37 -1.38 13.20
C HIS A 225 -4.70 -2.71 12.81
N SER A 226 -4.92 -3.22 11.59
CA SER A 226 -4.18 -4.37 11.07
C SER A 226 -2.69 -4.12 10.92
N ASP A 227 -2.23 -2.88 10.93
CA ASP A 227 -0.80 -2.53 10.79
C ASP A 227 -0.08 -2.47 12.14
N ILE A 228 -0.80 -2.53 13.27
CA ILE A 228 -0.23 -2.50 14.62
C ILE A 228 0.94 -3.50 14.76
N PRO A 229 0.83 -4.78 14.34
CA PRO A 229 1.95 -5.72 14.39
C PRO A 229 3.24 -5.26 13.71
N MET A 230 3.12 -4.57 12.57
CA MET A 230 4.24 -4.05 11.81
C MET A 230 4.80 -2.79 12.48
N LEU A 231 3.92 -1.86 12.86
CA LEU A 231 4.28 -0.61 13.53
C LEU A 231 5.00 -0.87 14.85
N SER A 232 4.51 -1.81 15.66
CA SER A 232 5.13 -2.20 16.94
C SER A 232 6.54 -2.80 16.83
N ARG A 233 6.98 -3.18 15.63
CA ARG A 233 8.31 -3.75 15.40
C ARG A 233 9.31 -2.75 14.80
N ALA A 234 8.84 -1.58 14.37
CA ALA A 234 9.70 -0.55 13.83
C ALA A 234 10.36 0.27 14.94
N ALA A 235 11.55 0.81 14.67
CA ALA A 235 12.17 1.78 15.57
C ALA A 235 11.39 3.10 15.61
N ASP A 236 10.89 3.56 14.47
CA ASP A 236 10.05 4.76 14.34
C ASP A 236 8.72 4.38 13.65
N ALA A 237 7.60 4.56 14.34
CA ALA A 237 6.27 4.16 13.87
C ALA A 237 5.39 5.38 13.56
N PHE A 238 4.72 5.34 12.40
CA PHE A 238 3.90 6.42 11.87
C PHE A 238 2.47 5.95 11.59
N ALA A 239 1.53 6.40 12.40
CA ALA A 239 0.10 6.25 12.19
C ALA A 239 -0.39 7.33 11.21
N VAL A 240 -0.62 6.94 9.97
CA VAL A 240 -0.99 7.84 8.87
C VAL A 240 -2.50 7.94 8.77
N THR A 241 -3.08 9.11 9.05
CA THR A 241 -4.55 9.31 8.98
C THR A 241 -5.35 8.15 9.63
N PRO A 242 -5.01 7.75 10.86
CA PRO A 242 -5.35 6.42 11.36
C PRO A 242 -6.85 6.25 11.65
N ASP A 243 -7.32 5.00 11.60
CA ASP A 243 -8.61 4.62 12.17
C ASP A 243 -8.67 4.89 13.68
N SER A 244 -9.86 4.78 14.28
CA SER A 244 -10.05 5.11 15.71
C SER A 244 -9.29 4.16 16.66
N THR A 245 -9.03 2.93 16.24
CA THR A 245 -8.31 1.93 17.03
C THR A 245 -6.81 2.22 16.96
N LEU A 246 -6.25 2.37 15.76
CA LEU A 246 -4.85 2.72 15.55
C LEU A 246 -4.53 4.10 16.15
N SER A 247 -5.44 5.07 16.06
CA SER A 247 -5.27 6.39 16.69
C SER A 247 -5.10 6.28 18.21
N ARG A 248 -5.82 5.36 18.86
CA ARG A 248 -5.69 5.10 20.29
C ARG A 248 -4.36 4.42 20.60
N THR A 249 -4.03 3.35 19.88
CA THR A 249 -2.77 2.62 20.05
C THR A 249 -1.56 3.53 19.82
N ALA A 250 -1.62 4.41 18.82
CA ALA A 250 -0.55 5.37 18.55
C ALA A 250 -0.32 6.31 19.75
N ARG A 251 -1.38 6.80 20.40
CA ARG A 251 -1.26 7.61 21.63
C ARG A 251 -0.71 6.82 22.80
N GLU A 252 -1.11 5.56 22.95
CA GLU A 252 -0.64 4.69 24.05
C GLU A 252 0.83 4.29 23.92
N ASN A 253 1.38 4.28 22.69
CA ASN A 253 2.75 3.87 22.40
C ASN A 253 3.64 5.05 21.96
N ASP A 254 3.17 6.29 22.10
CA ASP A 254 3.86 7.52 21.66
C ASP A 254 4.33 7.48 20.19
N TRP A 255 3.53 6.85 19.31
CA TRP A 255 3.80 6.83 17.87
C TRP A 255 3.45 8.17 17.22
N HIS A 256 4.17 8.49 16.14
CA HIS A 256 3.89 9.69 15.35
C HIS A 256 2.54 9.56 14.65
N ALA A 257 1.69 10.57 14.75
CA ALA A 257 0.44 10.66 14.01
C ALA A 257 0.58 11.68 12.89
N LEU A 258 0.42 11.24 11.64
CA LEU A 258 0.55 12.09 10.45
C LEU A 258 -0.81 12.32 9.82
N ASP A 259 -1.11 13.55 9.40
CA ASP A 259 -2.27 13.84 8.55
C ASP A 259 -1.82 14.00 7.09
N TRP A 260 -2.17 13.00 6.29
CA TRP A 260 -1.88 12.97 4.85
C TRP A 260 -3.13 13.15 3.99
N ASN A 261 -4.27 13.53 4.59
CA ASN A 261 -5.42 13.94 3.81
C ASN A 261 -5.16 15.29 3.15
N CYS A 262 -5.10 15.31 1.82
CA CYS A 262 -5.30 16.54 1.08
C CYS A 262 -6.75 16.98 1.28
N LYS A 263 -6.96 18.19 1.81
CA LYS A 263 -8.29 18.78 1.81
C LYS A 263 -8.47 19.30 0.39
N ALA A 264 -9.30 18.64 -0.40
CA ALA A 264 -9.81 19.29 -1.60
C ALA A 264 -10.51 20.58 -1.12
N GLU A 265 -9.91 21.74 -1.42
CA GLU A 265 -10.62 23.01 -1.30
C GLU A 265 -11.89 22.91 -2.18
N LYS A 266 -12.99 23.41 -1.62
CA LYS A 266 -14.31 23.37 -2.26
C LYS A 266 -14.36 24.19 -3.53
#